data_AF-A0A7C1CJ55-F1
#
_entry.id   AF-A0A7C1CJ55-F1
#
_cell.length_a   1.000
_cell.length_b   1.000
_cell.length_c   1.000
_cell.angle_alpha   90.00
_cell.angle_beta   90.00
_cell.angle_gamma   90.00
#
_symmetry.space_group_name_H-M   'P 1'
#
loop_
_entity.id
_entity.type
_entity.pdbx_description
1 polymer ?
#
loop_
_entity_poly.entity_id
_entity_poly.type
_entity_poly.pdbx_seq_one_letter_code
_entity_poly.pdbx_strand_id
1 'polypeptide(L)' 'MKGPFELDIVFAPDGYESYEEALPMKKIVDGYPVMSVEGVIRTKGAAGRKKDLNDIDDLRLFAVWLRKKEHEDAQN' A
#
# COMPACT_ATOMS: atom_id res chain seq x y z
N MET A 1 -14.64 -14.15 -21.84
CA MET A 1 -13.22 -14.51 -21.71
C MET A 1 -12.71 -13.93 -20.40
N LYS A 2 -12.32 -14.74 -19.41
CA LYS A 2 -11.52 -14.24 -18.28
C LYS A 2 -10.07 -14.19 -18.78
N GLY A 3 -9.46 -13.00 -18.73
CA GLY A 3 -8.06 -12.80 -19.10
C GLY A 3 -7.09 -13.54 -18.16
N PRO A 4 -5.77 -13.41 -18.35
CA PRO A 4 -4.76 -14.15 -17.58
C PRO A 4 -4.75 -13.84 -16.07
N PHE A 5 -5.47 -12.80 -15.63
CA PHE A 5 -5.63 -12.44 -14.23
C PHE A 5 -6.98 -11.75 -13.99
N GLU A 6 -7.41 -11.75 -12.73
CA GLU A 6 -8.58 -10.99 -12.27
C GLU A 6 -8.14 -9.56 -11.92
N LEU A 7 -8.86 -8.58 -12.46
CA LEU A 7 -8.65 -7.16 -12.20
C LEU A 7 -9.81 -6.66 -11.34
N ASP A 8 -9.47 -6.05 -10.20
CA ASP A 8 -10.42 -5.36 -9.34
C ASP A 8 -10.17 -3.85 -9.43
N ILE A 9 -11.22 -3.07 -9.67
CA ILE A 9 -11.16 -1.61 -9.77
C ILE A 9 -12.16 -1.05 -8.76
N VAL A 10 -11.64 -0.35 -7.75
CA VAL A 10 -12.43 0.30 -6.72
C VAL A 10 -12.32 1.82 -6.84
N PHE A 11 -13.41 2.55 -6.55
CA PHE A 11 -13.45 4.01 -6.66
C PHE A 11 -12.56 4.70 -5.62
N ALA A 12 -12.61 4.22 -4.38
CA ALA A 12 -11.69 4.58 -3.31
C ALA A 12 -11.33 3.31 -2.55
N PRO A 13 -10.05 3.13 -2.16
CA PRO A 13 -9.65 1.98 -1.37
C PRO A 13 -10.18 2.09 0.07
N ASP A 14 -10.35 0.94 0.73
CA ASP A 14 -10.81 0.86 2.13
C ASP A 14 -10.04 1.85 3.02
N GLY A 15 -10.74 2.54 3.92
CA GLY A 15 -10.13 3.49 4.83
C GLY A 15 -9.82 4.87 4.25
N TYR A 16 -10.17 5.14 2.99
CA TYR A 16 -10.17 6.48 2.38
C TYR A 16 -11.58 6.87 1.94
N GLU A 17 -11.94 8.14 2.11
CA GLU A 17 -13.24 8.67 1.71
C GLU A 17 -13.30 8.95 0.20
N SER A 18 -12.16 9.23 -0.44
CA SER A 18 -12.07 9.48 -1.88
C SER A 18 -10.73 9.06 -2.49
N TYR A 19 -10.67 9.00 -3.83
CA TYR A 19 -9.42 8.78 -4.56
C TYR A 19 -8.41 9.91 -4.32
N GLU A 20 -8.88 11.15 -4.26
CA GLU A 20 -8.05 12.33 -4.02
C GLU A 20 -7.37 12.27 -2.66
N GLU A 21 -8.04 11.69 -1.64
CA GLU A 21 -7.45 11.46 -0.33
C GLU A 21 -6.35 10.38 -0.36
N ALA A 22 -6.51 9.36 -1.22
CA ALA A 22 -5.55 8.27 -1.37
C ALA A 22 -4.34 8.64 -2.24
N LEU A 23 -4.51 9.57 -3.19
CA LEU A 23 -3.50 9.93 -4.19
C LEU A 23 -2.13 10.36 -3.61
N PRO A 24 -2.03 11.12 -2.50
CA PRO A 24 -0.74 11.47 -1.89
C PRO A 24 0.08 10.26 -1.44
N MET A 25 -0.54 9.10 -1.24
CA MET A 25 0.13 7.87 -0.81
C MET A 25 0.75 7.10 -1.99
N LYS A 26 0.62 7.60 -3.21
CA LYS A 26 1.25 7.02 -4.40
C LYS A 26 2.77 7.16 -4.34
N LYS A 27 3.49 6.04 -4.56
CA LYS A 27 4.92 6.00 -4.89
C LYS A 27 5.12 5.48 -6.31
N ILE A 28 6.20 5.88 -6.97
CA ILE A 28 6.62 5.29 -8.25
C ILE A 28 7.69 4.24 -7.97
N VAL A 29 7.44 2.99 -8.33
CA VAL A 29 8.39 1.87 -8.18
C VAL A 29 8.51 1.20 -9.54
N ASP A 30 9.74 1.10 -10.06
CA ASP A 30 10.04 0.55 -11.39
C ASP A 30 9.18 1.15 -12.52
N GLY A 31 8.85 2.44 -12.41
CA GLY A 31 8.02 3.16 -13.38
C GLY A 31 6.50 2.98 -13.21
N TYR A 32 6.06 2.17 -12.24
CA TYR A 32 4.65 1.92 -11.96
C TYR A 32 4.16 2.72 -10.75
N PRO A 33 2.96 3.32 -10.82
CA PRO A 33 2.33 3.93 -9.66
C PRO A 33 1.79 2.84 -8.73
N VAL A 34 2.33 2.79 -7.52
CA VAL A 34 1.92 1.85 -6.47
C VAL A 34 1.55 2.61 -5.21
N MET A 35 0.75 1.99 -4.34
CA MET A 35 0.44 2.55 -3.03
C MET A 35 1.64 2.37 -2.10
N SER A 36 1.94 3.38 -1.29
CA SER A 36 2.96 3.28 -0.24
C SER A 36 2.58 2.21 0.79
N VAL A 37 3.59 1.70 1.49
CA VAL A 37 3.37 0.68 2.54
C VAL A 37 2.45 1.20 3.63
N GLU A 38 2.58 2.47 4.02
CA GLU A 38 1.69 3.13 4.98
C GLU A 38 0.24 3.17 4.48
N GLY A 39 0.04 3.42 3.18
CA GLY A 39 -1.28 3.38 2.56
C GLY A 39 -1.87 1.98 2.59
N VAL A 40 -1.07 0.97 2.23
CA VAL A 40 -1.48 -0.44 2.28
C VAL A 40 -1.87 -0.87 3.70
N ILE A 41 -1.12 -0.45 4.73
CA ILE A 41 -1.47 -0.73 6.13
C ILE A 41 -2.82 -0.09 6.50
N ARG A 42 -3.07 1.16 6.08
CA ARG A 42 -4.35 1.85 6.32
C ARG A 42 -5.51 1.09 5.67
N THR A 43 -5.39 0.66 4.41
CA THR A 43 -6.46 -0.05 3.71
C THR A 43 -6.74 -1.43 4.31
N LYS A 44 -5.68 -2.20 4.60
CA LYS A 44 -5.79 -3.51 5.24
C LYS A 44 -6.41 -3.41 6.64
N GLY A 45 -6.02 -2.40 7.41
CA GLY A 45 -6.58 -2.15 8.75
C GLY A 45 -8.06 -1.79 8.71
N ALA A 46 -8.46 -0.93 7.77
CA ALA A 46 -9.85 -0.49 7.63
C ALA A 46 -10.76 -1.60 7.08
N ALA A 47 -10.25 -2.45 6.19
CA ALA A 47 -10.99 -3.57 5.63
C ALA A 47 -11.39 -4.63 6.67
N GLY A 48 -10.59 -4.78 7.73
CA GLY A 48 -10.87 -5.73 8.83
C GLY A 48 -10.92 -7.21 8.42
N ARG A 49 -10.45 -7.57 7.22
CA ARG A 49 -10.46 -8.96 6.75
C ARG A 49 -9.45 -9.76 7.56
N LYS A 50 -9.87 -10.94 8.07
CA LYS A 50 -9.02 -11.82 8.91
C LYS A 50 -7.64 -12.11 8.30
N LYS A 51 -7.55 -12.30 6.98
CA LYS A 51 -6.28 -12.51 6.29
C LYS A 51 -5.35 -11.30 6.41
N ASP A 52 -5.90 -10.10 6.28
CA ASP A 52 -5.12 -8.86 6.27
C ASP A 52 -4.56 -8.55 7.66
N LEU A 53 -5.31 -8.88 8.72
CA LEU A 53 -4.86 -8.73 10.10
C LEU A 53 -3.62 -9.55 10.43
N ASN A 54 -3.43 -10.71 9.80
CA ASN A 54 -2.25 -11.54 10.01
C ASN A 54 -0.97 -10.89 9.43
N ASP A 55 -1.11 -10.13 8.33
CA ASP A 55 0.03 -9.55 7.62
C ASP A 55 0.39 -8.13 8.11
N ILE A 56 -0.51 -7.46 8.86
CA ILE A 56 -0.36 -6.04 9.22
C ILE A 56 0.90 -5.77 10.05
N ASP A 57 1.25 -6.67 10.98
CA ASP A 57 2.41 -6.46 11.84
C ASP A 57 3.73 -6.62 11.08
N ASP A 58 3.79 -7.56 10.14
CA ASP A 58 4.94 -7.70 9.23
C ASP A 58 5.06 -6.48 8.32
N LEU A 59 3.94 -5.94 7.80
CA LEU A 59 3.95 -4.70 7.01
C LEU A 59 4.43 -3.50 7.83
N ARG A 60 4.10 -3.42 9.12
CA ARG A 60 4.60 -2.35 10.01
C ARG A 60 6.12 -2.45 10.20
N LEU A 61 6.63 -3.65 10.44
CA LEU A 61 8.08 -3.89 10.55
C LEU A 61 8.79 -3.55 9.22
N PHE A 62 8.20 -3.96 8.10
CA PHE A 62 8.72 -3.62 6.78
C PHE A 62 8.73 -2.11 6.53
N ALA A 63 7.70 -1.37 6.94
CA ALA A 63 7.67 0.09 6.83
C ALA A 63 8.80 0.76 7.61
N VAL A 64 9.13 0.26 8.80
CA VAL A 64 10.29 0.74 9.59
C VAL A 64 11.59 0.48 8.83
N TRP A 65 11.78 -0.74 8.34
CA TRP A 65 12.96 -1.11 7.57
C TRP A 65 13.10 -0.27 6.29
N LEU A 66 12.01 -0.07 5.55
CA LEU A 66 12.00 0.66 4.29
C LEU A 66 12.39 2.13 4.50
N ARG A 67 11.85 2.78 5.53
CA ARG A 67 12.25 4.16 5.87
C ARG A 67 13.73 4.28 6.21
N LYS A 68 14.27 3.30 6.94
CA LYS A 68 15.71 3.25 7.24
C LYS A 68 16.52 3.11 5.95
N LYS A 69 16.12 2.20 5.06
CA LYS A 69 16.79 1.98 3.77
C LYS A 69 16.74 3.23 2.89
N GLU A 70 15.58 3.87 2.76
CA GLU A 70 15.40 5.10 1.99
C GLU A 70 16.28 6.24 2.52
N HIS A 71 16.43 6.35 3.85
CA HIS A 71 17.33 7.32 4.46
C HIS A 71 18.81 7.02 4.14
N GLU A 72 19.23 5.76 4.23
CA GLU A 72 20.59 5.33 3.88
C GLU A 72 20.90 5.61 2.40
N ASP A 73 19.95 5.33 1.51
CA ASP A 73 20.11 5.56 0.06
C ASP A 73 20.14 7.05 -0.30
N ALA A 74 19.44 7.90 0.44
CA ALA A 74 19.47 9.36 0.24
C ALA A 74 20.77 10.03 0.73
N GLN A 75 21.57 9.34 1.55
CA GLN A 75 22.84 9.84 2.07
C GLN A 75 24.07 9.37 1.26
N ASN A 76 23.88 8.46 0.31
CA ASN A 76 24.91 7.98 -0.62
C ASN A 76 24.80 8.70 -1.97
#